data_AF-A0AA39ZBF3-F1
#
_entry.id   AF-A0AA39ZBF3-F1
#
_cell.length_a   1.000
_cell.length_b   1.000
_cell.length_c   1.000
_cell.angle_alpha   90.00
_cell.angle_beta   90.00
_cell.angle_gamma   90.00
#
_symmetry.space_group_name_H-M   'P 1'
#
loop_
_entity.id
_entity.type
_entity.pdbx_description
1 polymer ?
#
loop_
_entity_poly.entity_id
_entity_poly.type
_entity_poly.pdbx_seq_one_letter_code
_entity_poly.pdbx_strand_id
1 'polypeptide(L)'
;TGRFVDWNYKRTVQRGGDEGFDKNSPGFPLEKTRLRGIYTLHTITVLGIIGYGLALEFRAHLAVTLLMQLLTGTSTAATFVLCGTLLTDLNVNRSATAQAASNLVRCLSAGGAVAVLQPMLEQVGRAACFGIYAGIVFLCFPLAWIVQRFGVDWRVVRAAK
;
A
#
# COMPACT_ATOMS: atom_id res chain seq x y z
N THR A 1 -14.68 0.95 -12.22
CA THR A 1 -14.30 1.21 -10.81
C THR A 1 -15.26 2.13 -10.06
N GLY A 2 -16.14 2.91 -10.71
CA GLY A 2 -17.13 3.77 -10.02
C GLY A 2 -18.26 3.03 -9.29
N ARG A 3 -18.85 1.98 -9.88
CA ARG A 3 -20.01 1.27 -9.29
C ARG A 3 -19.72 0.59 -7.94
N PHE A 4 -18.51 0.06 -7.73
CA PHE A 4 -18.14 -0.61 -6.47
C PHE A 4 -17.89 0.39 -5.34
N VAL A 5 -17.41 1.59 -5.70
CA VAL A 5 -17.22 2.72 -4.78
C VAL A 5 -18.59 3.30 -4.39
N ASP A 6 -19.49 3.49 -5.37
CA ASP A 6 -20.87 3.94 -5.13
C ASP A 6 -21.68 2.98 -4.26
N TRP A 7 -21.50 1.68 -4.45
CA TRP A 7 -22.21 0.67 -3.64
C TRP A 7 -21.76 0.69 -2.17
N ASN A 8 -20.45 0.83 -1.93
CA ASN A 8 -19.92 0.99 -0.57
C ASN A 8 -20.29 2.37 0.03
N TYR A 9 -20.39 3.41 -0.79
CA TYR A 9 -20.86 4.74 -0.39
C TYR A 9 -22.30 4.68 0.13
N LYS A 10 -23.23 4.12 -0.66
CA LYS A 10 -24.64 3.95 -0.26
C LYS A 10 -24.78 3.15 1.03
N ARG A 11 -23.97 2.09 1.20
CA ARG A 11 -24.00 1.24 2.40
C ARG A 11 -23.46 1.93 3.66
N THR A 12 -22.56 2.91 3.49
CA THR A 12 -21.97 3.68 4.59
C THR A 12 -22.88 4.83 5.01
N VAL A 13 -23.51 5.51 4.05
CA VAL A 13 -24.56 6.53 4.29
C VAL A 13 -25.76 5.91 5.01
N GLN A 14 -26.20 4.71 4.61
CA GLN A 14 -27.30 3.99 5.29
C GLN A 14 -27.01 3.58 6.74
N ARG A 15 -25.73 3.50 7.15
CA ARG A 15 -25.34 3.18 8.53
C ARG A 15 -25.09 4.42 9.39
N GLY A 16 -24.94 5.59 8.77
CA GLY A 16 -24.55 6.84 9.43
C GLY A 16 -25.70 7.78 9.81
N GLY A 17 -26.94 7.46 9.43
CA GLY A 17 -28.06 8.40 9.56
C GLY A 17 -28.06 9.45 8.44
N ASP A 18 -29.25 9.95 8.14
CA ASP A 18 -29.66 10.67 6.92
C ASP A 18 -29.04 12.07 6.73
N GLU A 19 -27.89 12.35 7.33
CA GLU A 19 -27.20 13.63 7.18
C GLU A 19 -26.12 13.52 6.10
N GLY A 20 -26.17 14.44 5.14
CA GLY A 20 -25.29 14.48 3.97
C GLY A 20 -23.80 14.43 4.33
N PHE A 21 -23.25 13.22 4.44
CA PHE A 21 -21.83 12.97 4.59
C PHE A 21 -21.13 13.32 3.28
N ASP A 22 -20.69 14.56 3.16
CA ASP A 22 -19.78 14.96 2.11
C ASP A 22 -18.46 14.18 2.26
N LYS A 23 -17.79 13.87 1.14
CA LYS A 23 -16.51 13.13 1.11
C LYS A 23 -15.41 13.84 1.93
N ASN A 24 -15.62 15.13 2.20
CA ASN A 24 -14.78 16.03 2.98
C ASN A 24 -15.16 16.12 4.46
N SER A 25 -16.26 15.49 4.90
CA SER A 25 -16.68 15.55 6.31
C SER A 25 -15.67 14.84 7.21
N PRO A 26 -15.22 15.47 8.32
CA PRO A 26 -14.16 14.96 9.18
C PRO A 26 -14.50 13.64 9.89
N GLY A 27 -15.78 13.24 9.92
CA GLY A 27 -16.24 11.96 10.47
C GLY A 27 -16.35 10.80 9.48
N PHE A 28 -16.13 11.00 8.18
CA PHE A 28 -16.31 9.92 7.19
C PHE A 28 -15.13 8.92 7.23
N PRO A 29 -15.37 7.61 7.44
CA PRO A 29 -14.33 6.60 7.54
C PRO A 29 -13.80 6.19 6.15
N LEU A 30 -13.18 7.16 5.47
CA LEU A 30 -12.61 7.01 4.13
C LEU A 30 -11.44 6.02 4.16
N GLU A 31 -10.67 6.04 5.25
CA GLU A 31 -9.55 5.16 5.54
C GLU A 31 -10.04 3.70 5.69
N LYS A 32 -11.06 3.42 6.52
CA LYS A 32 -11.60 2.03 6.64
C LYS A 32 -12.15 1.49 5.31
N THR A 33 -12.73 2.35 4.48
CA THR A 33 -13.38 1.92 3.24
C THR A 33 -12.38 1.62 2.12
N ARG A 34 -11.35 2.46 1.93
CA ARG A 34 -10.33 2.24 0.89
C ARG A 34 -9.27 1.22 1.30
N LEU A 35 -8.95 1.16 2.58
CA LEU A 35 -7.76 0.47 3.08
C LEU A 35 -8.08 -1.01 3.38
N ARG A 36 -9.37 -1.40 3.35
CA ARG A 36 -9.84 -2.80 3.34
C ARG A 36 -9.32 -3.59 2.13
N GLY A 37 -9.23 -2.96 0.96
CA GLY A 37 -8.65 -3.56 -0.25
C GLY A 37 -7.12 -3.62 -0.22
N ILE A 38 -6.47 -2.70 0.51
CA ILE A 38 -5.01 -2.70 0.67
C ILE A 38 -4.53 -3.98 1.33
N TYR A 39 -5.24 -4.50 2.34
CA TYR A 39 -4.82 -5.75 2.99
C TYR A 39 -4.80 -6.93 2.03
N THR A 40 -5.84 -7.07 1.19
CA THR A 40 -5.88 -8.13 0.18
C THR A 40 -4.76 -7.97 -0.83
N LEU A 41 -4.54 -6.77 -1.35
CA LEU A 41 -3.44 -6.49 -2.29
C LEU A 41 -2.06 -6.76 -1.65
N HIS A 42 -1.85 -6.35 -0.39
CA HIS A 42 -0.61 -6.62 0.34
C HIS A 42 -0.41 -8.11 0.59
N THR A 43 -1.46 -8.87 0.95
CA THR A 43 -1.33 -10.32 1.12
C THR A 43 -0.91 -10.99 -0.17
N ILE A 44 -1.49 -10.57 -1.30
CA ILE A 44 -1.12 -11.09 -2.63
C ILE A 44 0.34 -10.73 -2.95
N THR A 45 0.77 -9.50 -2.67
CA THR A 45 2.17 -9.08 -2.87
C THR A 45 3.14 -9.92 -2.03
N VAL A 46 2.87 -10.12 -0.74
CA VAL A 46 3.76 -10.91 0.15
C VAL A 46 3.83 -12.37 -0.32
N LEU A 47 2.68 -12.99 -0.62
CA LEU A 47 2.65 -14.35 -1.14
C LEU A 47 3.35 -14.47 -2.50
N GLY A 48 3.21 -13.47 -3.36
CA GLY A 48 3.90 -13.39 -4.64
C GLY A 48 5.42 -13.29 -4.51
N ILE A 49 5.92 -12.50 -3.54
CA ILE A 49 7.36 -12.41 -3.25
C ILE A 49 7.91 -13.74 -2.74
N ILE A 50 7.21 -14.39 -1.81
CA ILE A 50 7.61 -15.70 -1.27
C ILE A 50 7.61 -16.75 -2.38
N GLY A 51 6.53 -16.80 -3.19
CA GLY A 51 6.40 -17.70 -4.33
C GLY A 51 7.49 -17.48 -5.37
N TYR A 52 7.85 -16.23 -5.64
CA TYR A 52 8.96 -15.86 -6.51
C TYR A 52 10.30 -16.35 -5.96
N GLY A 53 10.57 -16.12 -4.66
CA GLY A 53 11.80 -16.57 -4.00
C GLY A 53 11.97 -18.09 -4.05
N LEU A 54 10.90 -18.83 -3.74
CA LEU A 54 10.87 -20.30 -3.81
C LEU A 54 11.04 -20.81 -5.25
N ALA A 55 10.36 -20.19 -6.23
CA ALA A 55 10.52 -20.56 -7.63
C ALA A 55 11.98 -20.37 -8.10
N LEU A 56 12.66 -19.35 -7.60
CA LEU A 56 14.07 -19.10 -7.91
C LEU A 56 15.01 -20.12 -7.25
N GLU A 57 14.72 -20.50 -6.00
CA GLU A 57 15.50 -21.47 -5.22
C GLU A 57 15.40 -22.88 -5.81
N PHE A 58 14.20 -23.32 -6.16
CA PHE A 58 13.95 -24.63 -6.78
C PHE A 58 14.28 -24.68 -8.29
N ARG A 59 14.83 -23.59 -8.86
CA ARG A 59 15.10 -23.46 -10.31
C ARG A 59 13.89 -23.84 -11.17
N ALA A 60 12.71 -23.39 -10.75
CA ALA A 60 11.47 -23.65 -11.47
C ALA A 60 11.47 -23.00 -12.87
N HIS A 61 10.54 -23.43 -13.72
CA HIS A 61 10.38 -22.86 -15.06
C HIS A 61 10.22 -21.34 -15.03
N LEU A 62 10.89 -20.65 -15.96
CA LEU A 62 10.87 -19.19 -16.13
C LEU A 62 9.43 -18.62 -16.16
N ALA A 63 8.49 -19.36 -16.73
CA ALA A 63 7.08 -18.99 -16.79
C ALA A 63 6.45 -18.78 -15.40
N VAL A 64 6.79 -19.60 -14.41
CA VAL A 64 6.27 -19.49 -13.04
C VAL A 64 6.76 -18.20 -12.39
N THR A 65 8.06 -17.92 -12.54
CA THR A 65 8.71 -16.71 -12.03
C THR A 65 8.09 -15.44 -12.64
N LEU A 66 7.79 -15.46 -13.95
CA LEU A 66 7.13 -14.34 -14.65
C LEU A 66 5.69 -14.12 -14.18
N LEU A 67 4.92 -15.18 -13.96
CA LEU A 67 3.55 -15.08 -13.44
C LEU A 67 3.52 -14.50 -12.02
N MET A 68 4.42 -14.96 -11.14
CA MET A 68 4.56 -14.41 -9.79
C MET A 68 4.99 -12.95 -9.82
N GLN A 69 5.89 -12.59 -10.74
CA GLN A 69 6.31 -11.20 -10.95
C GLN A 69 5.15 -10.32 -11.43
N LEU A 70 4.33 -10.81 -12.36
CA LEU A 70 3.16 -10.08 -12.86
C LEU A 70 2.14 -9.84 -11.73
N LEU A 71 1.85 -10.86 -10.93
CA LEU A 71 0.92 -10.77 -9.82
C LEU A 71 1.39 -9.77 -8.75
N THR A 72 2.68 -9.86 -8.39
CA THR A 72 3.30 -8.97 -7.40
C THR A 72 3.37 -7.54 -7.93
N GLY A 73 3.74 -7.35 -9.19
CA GLY A 73 3.86 -6.04 -9.83
C GLY A 73 2.52 -5.32 -9.95
N THR A 74 1.48 -6.01 -10.41
CA THR A 74 0.12 -5.45 -10.55
C THR A 74 -0.46 -5.06 -9.18
N SER A 75 -0.32 -5.92 -8.17
CA SER A 75 -0.80 -5.66 -6.80
C SER A 75 -0.07 -4.48 -6.15
N THR A 76 1.23 -4.38 -6.37
CA THR A 76 2.07 -3.27 -5.86
C THR A 76 1.73 -1.96 -6.56
N ALA A 77 1.53 -1.96 -7.88
CA ALA A 77 1.12 -0.79 -8.63
C ALA A 77 -0.27 -0.28 -8.19
N ALA A 78 -1.23 -1.18 -8.01
CA ALA A 78 -2.55 -0.83 -7.49
C ALA A 78 -2.47 -0.19 -6.09
N THR A 79 -1.64 -0.76 -5.21
CA THR A 79 -1.39 -0.21 -3.86
C THR A 79 -0.76 1.19 -3.93
N PHE A 80 0.21 1.40 -4.83
CA PHE A 80 0.85 2.69 -5.02
C PHE A 80 -0.14 3.77 -5.45
N VAL A 81 -1.03 3.46 -6.40
CA VAL A 81 -2.09 4.38 -6.84
C VAL A 81 -3.08 4.68 -5.71
N LEU A 82 -3.47 3.68 -4.92
CA LEU A 82 -4.36 3.88 -3.76
C LEU A 82 -3.72 4.77 -2.69
N CYS A 83 -2.45 4.56 -2.35
CA CYS A 83 -1.72 5.40 -1.40
C CYS A 83 -1.51 6.82 -1.93
N GLY A 84 -1.15 6.96 -3.22
CA GLY A 84 -0.97 8.26 -3.85
C GLY A 84 -2.26 9.07 -3.87
N THR A 85 -3.38 8.44 -4.23
CA THR A 85 -4.71 9.10 -4.19
C THR A 85 -5.13 9.46 -2.77
N LEU A 86 -4.87 8.61 -1.77
CA LEU A 86 -5.12 8.94 -0.37
C LEU A 86 -4.28 10.14 0.09
N LEU A 87 -3.00 10.18 -0.30
CA LEU A 87 -2.11 11.27 0.06
C LEU A 87 -2.58 12.61 -0.52
N THR A 88 -3.02 12.62 -1.78
CA THR A 88 -3.57 13.82 -2.42
C THR A 88 -4.92 14.19 -1.81
N ASP A 89 -5.78 13.21 -1.50
CA ASP A 89 -7.06 13.43 -0.84
C ASP A 89 -6.87 14.01 0.57
N LEU A 90 -5.82 13.63 1.30
CA LEU A 90 -5.48 14.18 2.61
C LEU A 90 -4.85 15.58 2.57
N ASN A 91 -4.28 15.97 1.43
CA ASN A 91 -3.55 17.24 1.26
C ASN A 91 -4.14 18.08 0.13
N VAL A 92 -5.47 18.27 0.12
CA VAL A 92 -6.18 18.98 -0.96
C VAL A 92 -5.53 20.34 -1.30
N ASN A 93 -5.15 21.12 -0.28
CA ASN A 93 -4.54 22.45 -0.45
C ASN A 93 -3.06 22.43 -0.85
N ARG A 94 -2.36 21.30 -0.70
CA ARG A 94 -0.90 21.18 -0.96
C ARG A 94 -0.54 19.83 -1.60
N SER A 95 -1.37 19.38 -2.54
CA SER A 95 -1.27 18.05 -3.16
C SER A 95 0.04 17.89 -3.95
N ALA A 96 0.47 18.93 -4.68
CA ALA A 96 1.72 18.94 -5.42
C ALA A 96 2.94 18.77 -4.50
N THR A 97 2.99 19.48 -3.38
CA THR A 97 4.09 19.37 -2.40
C THR A 97 4.10 17.99 -1.74
N ALA A 98 2.93 17.45 -1.39
CA ALA A 98 2.82 16.11 -0.82
C ALA A 98 3.31 15.03 -1.79
N GLN A 99 2.97 15.16 -3.08
CA GLN A 99 3.41 14.24 -4.12
C GLN A 99 4.91 14.35 -4.39
N ALA A 100 5.47 15.56 -4.39
CA ALA A 100 6.90 15.79 -4.52
C ALA A 100 7.69 15.16 -3.37
N ALA A 101 7.25 15.36 -2.12
CA ALA A 101 7.86 14.76 -0.94
C ALA A 101 7.80 13.22 -1.00
N SER A 102 6.67 12.65 -1.43
CA SER A 102 6.52 11.20 -1.54
C SER A 102 7.41 10.59 -2.62
N ASN A 103 7.56 11.28 -3.75
CA ASN A 103 8.52 10.87 -4.77
C ASN A 103 9.97 10.96 -4.28
N LEU A 104 10.32 11.99 -3.51
CA LEU A 104 11.65 12.12 -2.93
C LEU A 104 11.98 10.96 -1.98
N VAL A 105 11.10 10.66 -1.02
CA VAL A 105 11.28 9.54 -0.09
C VAL A 105 11.38 8.21 -0.84
N ARG A 106 10.50 8.00 -1.83
CA ARG A 106 10.52 6.79 -2.65
C ARG A 106 11.83 6.64 -3.40
N CYS A 107 12.30 7.67 -4.09
CA CYS A 107 13.53 7.59 -4.87
C CYS A 107 14.77 7.39 -3.98
N LEU A 108 14.84 8.07 -2.83
CA LEU A 108 15.92 7.88 -1.87
C LEU A 108 15.93 6.45 -1.31
N SER A 109 14.76 5.91 -0.95
CA SER A 109 14.63 4.53 -0.49
C SER A 109 15.02 3.51 -1.56
N ALA A 110 14.66 3.75 -2.84
CA ALA A 110 15.01 2.89 -3.95
C ALA A 110 16.53 2.89 -4.20
N GLY A 111 17.15 4.07 -4.19
CA GLY A 111 18.60 4.19 -4.30
C GLY A 111 19.34 3.48 -3.17
N GLY A 112 18.89 3.68 -1.91
CA GLY A 112 19.45 3.00 -0.75
C GLY A 112 19.29 1.47 -0.81
N ALA A 113 18.11 0.99 -1.19
CA ALA A 113 17.85 -0.43 -1.34
C ALA A 113 18.77 -1.08 -2.40
N VAL A 114 18.93 -0.44 -3.56
CA VAL A 114 19.82 -0.94 -4.63
C VAL A 114 21.28 -0.95 -4.18
N ALA A 115 21.73 0.08 -3.44
CA ALA A 115 23.10 0.15 -2.93
C ALA A 115 23.42 -0.99 -1.94
N VAL A 116 22.45 -1.38 -1.10
CA VAL A 116 22.60 -2.48 -0.14
C VAL A 116 22.42 -3.85 -0.79
N LEU A 117 21.75 -3.95 -1.94
CA LEU A 117 21.37 -5.22 -2.56
C LEU A 117 22.58 -6.06 -3.03
N GLN A 118 23.60 -5.44 -3.64
CA GLN A 118 24.83 -6.14 -4.07
C GLN A 118 25.57 -6.81 -2.91
N PRO A 119 25.96 -6.10 -1.82
CA PRO A 119 26.65 -6.74 -0.71
C PRO A 119 25.77 -7.78 0.02
N MET A 120 24.45 -7.60 0.03
CA MET A 120 23.53 -8.59 0.61
C MET A 120 23.51 -9.91 -0.17
N LEU A 121 23.54 -9.83 -1.51
CA LEU A 121 23.59 -11.01 -2.38
C LEU A 121 24.88 -11.80 -2.21
N GLU A 122 26.01 -11.11 -2.03
CA GLU A 122 27.33 -11.73 -1.87
C GLU A 122 27.49 -12.44 -0.52
N GLN A 123 26.89 -11.89 0.55
CA GLN A 123 27.07 -12.43 1.90
C GLN A 123 26.03 -13.47 2.32
N VAL A 124 24.76 -13.28 1.97
CA VAL A 124 23.64 -14.05 2.56
C VAL A 124 22.99 -15.00 1.53
N GLY A 125 23.27 -14.80 0.24
CA GLY A 125 22.70 -15.60 -0.84
C GLY A 125 21.27 -15.20 -1.23
N ARG A 126 20.84 -15.68 -2.40
CA ARG A 126 19.64 -15.19 -3.09
C ARG A 126 18.34 -15.43 -2.32
N ALA A 127 18.16 -16.63 -1.74
CA ALA A 127 16.93 -17.00 -1.04
C ALA A 127 16.70 -16.13 0.21
N ALA A 128 17.74 -15.90 1.00
CA ALA A 128 17.67 -15.06 2.19
C ALA A 128 17.36 -13.59 1.85
N CYS A 129 17.89 -13.06 0.73
CA CYS A 129 17.53 -11.72 0.25
C CYS A 129 16.03 -11.56 -0.02
N PHE A 130 15.41 -12.55 -0.68
CA PHE A 130 13.96 -12.53 -0.91
C PHE A 130 13.16 -12.70 0.38
N GLY A 131 13.66 -13.50 1.34
CA GLY A 131 13.06 -13.63 2.66
C GLY A 131 13.07 -12.32 3.46
N ILE A 132 14.20 -11.61 3.47
CA ILE A 132 14.32 -10.29 4.11
C ILE A 132 13.39 -9.29 3.43
N TYR A 133 13.35 -9.28 2.10
CA TYR A 133 12.45 -8.41 1.34
C TYR A 133 10.97 -8.69 1.65
N ALA A 134 10.56 -9.96 1.69
CA ALA A 134 9.22 -10.37 2.10
C ALA A 134 8.90 -9.90 3.54
N GLY A 135 9.87 -10.01 4.45
CA GLY A 135 9.74 -9.53 5.83
C GLY A 135 9.52 -8.02 5.91
N ILE A 136 10.29 -7.22 5.17
CA ILE A 136 10.12 -5.76 5.11
C ILE A 136 8.72 -5.40 4.60
N VAL A 137 8.26 -6.05 3.52
CA VAL A 137 6.92 -5.80 2.97
C VAL A 137 5.83 -6.26 3.94
N PHE A 138 6.04 -7.36 4.67
CA PHE A 138 5.11 -7.80 5.70
C PHE A 138 5.00 -6.80 6.86
N LEU A 139 6.10 -6.16 7.26
CA LEU A 139 6.09 -5.11 8.28
C LEU A 139 5.31 -3.85 7.88
N CYS A 140 4.94 -3.68 6.61
CA CYS A 140 4.02 -2.63 6.19
C CYS A 140 2.56 -2.88 6.64
N PHE A 141 2.17 -4.12 6.97
CA PHE A 141 0.83 -4.44 7.48
C PHE A 141 0.45 -3.69 8.77
N PRO A 142 1.25 -3.74 9.86
CA PRO A 142 0.94 -3.00 11.08
C PRO A 142 0.95 -1.49 10.83
N LEU A 143 1.80 -0.99 9.94
CA LEU A 143 1.80 0.43 9.56
C LEU A 143 0.47 0.85 8.92
N ALA A 144 -0.02 0.06 7.95
CA ALA A 144 -1.33 0.27 7.34
C ALA A 144 -2.47 0.18 8.35
N TRP A 145 -2.36 -0.72 9.34
CA TRP A 145 -3.33 -0.85 10.43
C TRP A 145 -3.36 0.35 11.36
N ILE A 146 -2.20 0.90 11.73
CA ILE A 146 -2.10 2.13 12.53
C ILE A 146 -2.80 3.29 11.80
N VAL A 147 -2.51 3.46 10.50
CA VAL A 147 -3.14 4.51 9.68
C VAL A 147 -4.65 4.33 9.59
N GLN A 148 -5.17 3.10 9.51
CA GLN A 148 -6.62 2.86 9.55
C GLN A 148 -7.25 3.19 10.90
N ARG A 149 -6.55 2.87 11.99
CA ARG A 149 -7.08 3.01 13.35
C ARG A 149 -7.11 4.48 13.77
N PHE A 150 -6.01 5.20 13.55
CA PHE A 150 -5.80 6.56 14.06
C PHE A 150 -5.93 7.64 12.98
N GLY A 151 -6.08 7.27 11.70
CA GLY A 151 -6.16 8.24 10.61
C GLY A 151 -7.33 9.23 10.75
N VAL A 152 -8.48 8.75 11.21
CA VAL A 152 -9.65 9.61 11.47
C VAL A 152 -9.37 10.57 12.62
N ASP A 153 -8.84 10.07 13.74
CA ASP A 153 -8.51 10.89 14.91
C ASP A 153 -7.50 11.99 14.57
N TRP A 154 -6.47 11.65 13.78
CA TRP A 154 -5.46 12.61 13.31
C TRP A 154 -6.04 13.67 12.37
N ARG A 155 -7.07 13.34 11.59
CA ARG A 155 -7.76 14.32 10.74
C ARG A 155 -8.63 15.26 11.55
N VAL A 156 -9.34 14.74 12.55
CA VAL A 156 -10.16 15.56 13.46
C VAL A 156 -9.28 16.56 14.22
N VAL A 157 -8.14 16.11 14.76
CA VAL A 157 -7.17 17.01 15.44
C VAL A 157 -6.60 18.06 14.48
N ARG A 158 -6.32 17.69 13.23
CA ARG A 158 -5.78 18.63 12.23
C ARG A 158 -6.82 19.66 11.76
N ALA A 159 -8.11 19.29 11.74
CA ALA A 159 -9.20 20.20 11.39
C ALA A 159 -9.59 21.15 12.54
N ALA A 160 -9.29 20.76 13.79
CA ALA A 160 -9.53 21.58 14.98
C ALA A 160 -8.45 22.65 15.23
N LYS A 161 -7.41 22.72 14.40
CA LYS A 161 -6.26 23.62 14.53
C LYS A 161 -6.23 24.62 13.38
#